data_AF-A0A6C2UWF5-F1
#
_entry.id   AF-A0A6C2UWF5-F1
#
_cell.length_a   1.000
_cell.length_b   1.000
_cell.length_c   1.000
_cell.angle_alpha   90.00
_cell.angle_beta   90.00
_cell.angle_gamma   90.00
#
_symmetry.space_group_name_H-M   'P 1'
#
loop_
_entity.id
_entity.type
_entity.pdbx_description
1 polymer ?
#
loop_
_entity_poly.entity_id
_entity_poly.type
_entity_poly.pdbx_seq_one_letter_code
_entity_poly.pdbx_strand_id
1 'polypeptide(L)'
;MVIQRIRTGACLIILAACVHTALGEEKSIPKTGTPLMIEAKKKPHQKWIPKETYTIEQLVGYKQKADPATSRYGGMAGTKFPITGFFYTKKVNNRWWLVDPEGHLFIHKAICCVKPGGSKNYQQNLKTKYGSEKAWADSTMSWFKELGFNGTAAWSDDELLKTAESRPVYTRMWNFMAAYAKQRGTAEMGSGNHKYAGNVIPVFDPEFETFADEYAKQLADSKDDPYLLGHFSDNEMPLRTNALDLFLQLDKRDPGFQAAQAWLKEHDVKPDEITGEDRDAFYGVYVERYFSIVSSAIKKHDPNHLYLGIRLIGVSGNEAAMRTYGKYADVLSMNWYGAWILEKERMDNWAKWTDKPFIISEWYAKGHDVPGLTNESGAGWLVKTQKERGYYYQNMVLNLLSRKNNVGWHWFKYLDNDPADLTTDPSNRNSNKGIVNVKYEPYEELTSAMQEINRQAYRLIEFFDETSYADAFGE
;
A
#
# COMPACT_ATOMS: atom_id res chain seq x y z
N MET A 1 30.30 65.00 42.57
CA MET A 1 30.07 63.77 43.37
C MET A 1 28.61 63.36 43.15
N VAL A 2 28.31 62.52 42.16
CA VAL A 2 28.44 61.04 42.13
C VAL A 2 27.21 60.39 42.78
N ILE A 3 26.71 59.33 42.13
CA ILE A 3 25.82 58.25 42.61
C ILE A 3 24.31 58.42 42.32
N GLN A 4 23.81 57.82 41.22
CA GLN A 4 23.14 56.50 41.17
C GLN A 4 22.14 56.46 39.99
N ARG A 5 22.41 55.62 38.99
CA ARG A 5 21.40 55.20 38.00
C ARG A 5 20.82 53.87 38.45
N ILE A 6 19.54 53.85 38.80
CA ILE A 6 18.72 52.64 38.85
C ILE A 6 17.80 52.71 37.63
N ARG A 7 17.95 51.76 36.69
CA ARG A 7 17.00 51.54 35.59
C ARG A 7 16.10 50.38 36.00
N THR A 8 14.82 50.68 36.26
CA THR A 8 13.73 49.70 36.24
C THR A 8 12.90 49.98 35.00
N GLY A 9 13.13 49.18 33.94
CA GLY A 9 12.26 49.13 32.77
C GLY A 9 11.47 47.83 32.83
N ALA A 10 10.18 47.92 33.15
CA ALA A 10 9.25 46.81 33.06
C ALA A 10 9.04 46.46 31.58
N CYS A 11 9.43 45.26 31.18
CA CYS A 11 9.18 44.72 29.85
C CYS A 11 7.72 44.23 29.81
N LEU A 12 6.84 44.97 29.12
CA LEU A 12 5.51 44.49 28.76
C LEU A 12 5.69 43.33 27.77
N ILE A 13 5.46 42.10 28.22
CA ILE A 13 5.29 40.95 27.34
C ILE A 13 3.92 41.11 26.67
N ILE A 14 3.92 41.52 25.39
CA ILE A 14 2.74 41.42 24.53
C ILE A 14 2.56 39.95 24.21
N LEU A 15 1.69 39.27 24.97
CA LEU A 15 1.09 38.01 24.54
C LEU A 15 0.21 38.31 23.33
N ALA A 16 0.73 38.04 22.14
CA ALA A 16 -0.09 37.88 20.95
C ALA A 16 -0.98 36.65 21.17
N ALA A 17 -2.17 36.87 21.73
CA ALA A 17 -3.25 35.90 21.68
C ALA A 17 -3.67 35.76 20.21
N CYS A 18 -3.08 34.78 19.50
CA CYS A 18 -3.65 34.31 18.25
C CYS A 18 -5.04 33.79 18.55
N VAL A 19 -6.04 34.58 18.18
CA VAL A 19 -7.43 34.15 18.04
C VAL A 19 -7.43 33.06 16.98
N HIS A 20 -7.28 31.80 17.40
CA HIS A 20 -7.73 30.66 16.62
C HIS A 20 -9.25 30.76 16.58
N THR A 21 -9.79 31.39 15.55
CA THR A 21 -11.14 31.06 15.11
C THR A 21 -11.16 29.55 14.92
N ALA A 22 -12.03 28.87 15.66
CA ALA A 22 -12.31 27.44 15.53
C ALA A 22 -12.90 27.15 14.15
N LEU A 23 -12.05 27.16 13.13
CA LEU A 23 -12.24 26.37 11.93
C LEU A 23 -12.12 24.93 12.43
N GLY A 24 -13.25 24.24 12.62
CA GLY A 24 -13.25 22.86 13.10
C GLY A 24 -12.25 22.04 12.29
N GLU A 25 -11.42 21.24 12.96
CA GLU A 25 -10.44 20.38 12.30
C GLU A 25 -11.13 19.59 11.18
N GLU A 26 -10.56 19.67 9.97
CA GLU A 26 -11.12 18.99 8.82
C GLU A 26 -11.08 17.47 9.07
N LYS A 27 -12.25 16.83 9.12
CA LYS A 27 -12.35 15.38 9.34
C LYS A 27 -11.50 14.63 8.32
N SER A 28 -10.85 13.56 8.76
CA SER A 28 -10.12 12.66 7.84
C SER A 28 -11.04 11.95 6.84
N ILE A 29 -12.35 11.87 7.07
CA ILE A 29 -13.31 11.56 6.02
C ILE A 29 -14.30 12.73 5.95
N PRO A 30 -14.21 13.61 4.94
CA PRO A 30 -15.09 14.76 4.82
C PRO A 30 -16.54 14.31 4.54
N LYS A 31 -17.49 15.23 4.70
CA LYS A 31 -18.93 14.99 4.42
C LYS A 31 -19.54 13.83 5.22
N THR A 32 -19.01 13.53 6.41
CA THR A 32 -19.52 12.49 7.31
C THR A 32 -20.35 13.06 8.44
N GLY A 33 -21.42 12.34 8.80
CA GLY A 33 -22.32 12.63 9.91
C GLY A 33 -21.83 12.01 11.22
N THR A 34 -22.78 11.48 12.01
CA THR A 34 -22.52 10.73 13.24
C THR A 34 -21.85 9.39 12.91
N PRO A 35 -20.68 9.06 13.50
CA PRO A 35 -20.00 7.79 13.25
C PRO A 35 -20.74 6.61 13.89
N LEU A 36 -20.51 5.41 13.34
CA LEU A 36 -20.65 4.16 14.09
C LEU A 36 -19.47 4.01 15.05
N MET A 37 -19.72 3.50 16.24
CA MET A 37 -18.66 3.13 17.19
C MET A 37 -18.48 1.62 17.16
N ILE A 38 -17.39 1.15 16.56
CA ILE A 38 -17.07 -0.28 16.54
C ILE A 38 -15.82 -0.55 17.38
N GLU A 39 -15.80 -1.68 18.07
CA GLU A 39 -14.68 -2.02 18.94
C GLU A 39 -13.59 -2.78 18.17
N ALA A 40 -12.36 -2.30 18.28
CA ALA A 40 -11.21 -2.93 17.64
C ALA A 40 -9.99 -2.98 18.56
N LYS A 41 -9.08 -3.92 18.28
CA LYS A 41 -7.78 -4.06 18.94
C LYS A 41 -6.72 -4.60 17.97
N LYS A 42 -5.43 -4.44 18.26
CA LYS A 42 -4.38 -4.96 17.36
C LYS A 42 -4.09 -6.44 17.59
N LYS A 43 -4.16 -6.89 18.85
CA LYS A 43 -3.88 -8.28 19.25
C LYS A 43 -4.97 -8.86 20.17
N PRO A 44 -5.19 -10.19 20.18
CA PRO A 44 -6.22 -10.83 20.99
C PRO A 44 -6.14 -10.52 22.49
N HIS A 45 -4.94 -10.46 23.06
CA HIS A 45 -4.73 -10.17 24.48
C HIS A 45 -4.93 -8.68 24.87
N GLN A 46 -5.09 -7.78 23.90
CA GLN A 46 -5.27 -6.35 24.16
C GLN A 46 -6.74 -6.01 24.48
N LYS A 47 -6.95 -4.82 25.04
CA LYS A 47 -8.29 -4.28 25.31
C LYS A 47 -8.97 -3.86 24.00
N TRP A 48 -10.28 -4.08 23.95
CA TRP A 48 -11.15 -3.51 22.92
C TRP A 48 -11.22 -1.99 23.10
N ILE A 49 -11.07 -1.25 22.01
CA ILE A 49 -11.11 0.22 22.00
C ILE A 49 -12.16 0.64 20.97
N PRO A 50 -13.13 1.49 21.33
CA PRO A 50 -14.10 2.00 20.37
C PRO A 50 -13.41 2.87 19.32
N LYS A 51 -13.83 2.71 18.07
CA LYS A 51 -13.32 3.43 16.90
C LYS A 51 -14.46 4.03 16.11
N GLU A 52 -14.37 5.34 15.88
CA GLU A 52 -15.23 6.02 14.93
C GLU A 52 -15.07 5.38 13.56
N THR A 53 -16.19 4.99 12.97
CA THR A 53 -16.25 4.24 11.73
C THR A 53 -17.36 4.79 10.87
N TYR A 54 -17.08 4.98 9.59
CA TYR A 54 -18.02 5.50 8.62
C TYR A 54 -18.28 4.48 7.51
N THR A 55 -19.54 4.20 7.24
CA THR A 55 -19.99 3.48 6.04
C THR A 55 -20.64 4.47 5.08
N ILE A 56 -21.09 4.00 3.92
CA ILE A 56 -21.86 4.83 2.98
C ILE A 56 -23.08 5.48 3.67
N GLU A 57 -23.70 4.79 4.64
CA GLU A 57 -24.85 5.30 5.39
C GLU A 57 -24.54 6.53 6.26
N GLN A 58 -23.26 6.75 6.62
CA GLN A 58 -22.85 7.93 7.39
C GLN A 58 -22.40 9.12 6.52
N LEU A 59 -22.47 9.01 5.19
CA LEU A 59 -22.21 10.15 4.30
C LEU A 59 -23.41 11.09 4.26
N VAL A 60 -23.18 12.36 4.58
CA VAL A 60 -24.20 13.40 4.54
C VAL A 60 -24.38 13.89 3.11
N GLY A 61 -25.60 13.73 2.58
CA GLY A 61 -25.96 14.23 1.25
C GLY A 61 -25.59 13.31 0.08
N TYR A 62 -24.89 12.19 0.34
CA TYR A 62 -24.67 11.18 -0.69
C TYR A 62 -25.95 10.37 -0.91
N LYS A 63 -26.33 10.19 -2.17
CA LYS A 63 -27.41 9.30 -2.58
C LYS A 63 -26.78 8.15 -3.35
N GLN A 64 -26.95 6.94 -2.84
CA GLN A 64 -26.36 5.75 -3.46
C GLN A 64 -26.74 5.65 -4.93
N LYS A 65 -25.74 5.40 -5.77
CA LYS A 65 -25.89 5.32 -7.22
C LYS A 65 -24.84 4.38 -7.77
N ALA A 66 -25.27 3.49 -8.67
CA ALA A 66 -24.34 2.59 -9.35
C ALA A 66 -23.29 3.38 -10.15
N ASP A 67 -22.08 2.84 -10.14
CA ASP A 67 -21.01 3.25 -11.05
C ASP A 67 -21.47 3.13 -12.51
N PRO A 68 -20.91 3.97 -13.40
CA PRO A 68 -21.15 3.83 -14.84
C PRO A 68 -20.65 2.47 -15.36
N ALA A 69 -21.03 2.15 -16.59
CA ALA A 69 -20.45 1.01 -17.30
C ALA A 69 -18.92 1.12 -17.33
N THR A 70 -18.24 -0.02 -17.38
CA THR A 70 -16.78 -0.06 -17.39
C THR A 70 -16.23 -0.72 -18.66
N SER A 71 -15.00 -0.36 -19.02
CA SER A 71 -14.21 -1.05 -20.03
C SER A 71 -13.92 -2.51 -19.61
N ARG A 72 -13.28 -3.28 -20.48
CA ARG A 72 -12.84 -4.66 -20.15
C ARG A 72 -11.79 -4.70 -19.03
N TYR A 73 -11.11 -3.59 -18.77
CA TYR A 73 -10.13 -3.44 -17.68
C TYR A 73 -10.77 -2.92 -16.39
N GLY A 74 -12.03 -2.47 -16.44
CA GLY A 74 -12.72 -1.87 -15.29
C GLY A 74 -12.58 -0.35 -15.19
N GLY A 75 -12.05 0.32 -16.23
CA GLY A 75 -12.03 1.79 -16.36
C GLY A 75 -13.42 2.35 -16.63
N MET A 76 -13.67 3.59 -16.21
CA MET A 76 -14.95 4.27 -16.35
C MET A 76 -15.26 4.59 -17.82
N ALA A 77 -16.18 3.83 -18.41
CA ALA A 77 -16.58 4.03 -19.80
C ALA A 77 -17.20 5.42 -20.00
N GLY A 78 -16.94 6.02 -21.16
CA GLY A 78 -17.35 7.39 -21.50
C GLY A 78 -16.20 8.39 -21.45
N THR A 79 -15.23 8.18 -20.55
CA THR A 79 -13.99 8.97 -20.52
C THR A 79 -13.10 8.67 -21.72
N LYS A 80 -12.35 9.67 -22.21
CA LYS A 80 -11.51 9.54 -23.42
C LYS A 80 -10.15 10.21 -23.25
N PHE A 81 -9.12 9.41 -23.05
CA PHE A 81 -7.73 9.84 -22.94
C PHE A 81 -6.86 9.11 -23.98
N PRO A 82 -5.62 9.55 -24.25
CA PRO A 82 -4.73 8.88 -25.20
C PRO A 82 -4.65 7.37 -24.95
N ILE A 83 -4.88 6.59 -26.01
CA ILE A 83 -4.81 5.12 -26.03
C ILE A 83 -3.36 4.73 -26.24
N THR A 84 -2.71 4.25 -25.19
CA THR A 84 -1.29 3.82 -25.22
C THR A 84 -1.15 2.30 -25.34
N GLY A 85 -2.22 1.54 -25.13
CA GLY A 85 -2.17 0.08 -24.98
C GLY A 85 -1.71 -0.39 -23.59
N PHE A 86 -1.38 0.53 -22.68
CA PHE A 86 -0.87 0.22 -21.34
C PHE A 86 -1.46 1.16 -20.29
N PHE A 87 -1.40 0.78 -19.01
CA PHE A 87 -1.80 1.68 -17.94
C PHE A 87 -0.81 2.83 -17.75
N TYR A 88 -1.32 4.03 -17.48
CA TYR A 88 -0.49 5.19 -17.12
C TYR A 88 -1.20 6.06 -16.07
N THR A 89 -0.49 7.06 -15.53
CA THR A 89 -1.05 8.00 -14.56
C THR A 89 -1.37 9.34 -15.22
N LYS A 90 -2.49 9.97 -14.85
CA LYS A 90 -2.88 11.30 -15.33
C LYS A 90 -3.54 12.09 -14.21
N LYS A 91 -3.24 13.39 -14.14
CA LYS A 91 -3.93 14.33 -13.26
C LYS A 91 -5.06 15.02 -14.05
N VAL A 92 -6.28 14.92 -13.55
CA VAL A 92 -7.51 15.49 -14.14
C VAL A 92 -8.25 16.24 -13.04
N ASN A 93 -8.52 17.54 -13.24
CA ASN A 93 -9.19 18.40 -12.24
C ASN A 93 -8.56 18.33 -10.83
N ASN A 94 -7.21 18.31 -10.79
CA ASN A 94 -6.41 18.17 -9.56
C ASN A 94 -6.58 16.82 -8.82
N ARG A 95 -7.21 15.82 -9.44
CA ARG A 95 -7.21 14.42 -8.98
C ARG A 95 -6.28 13.58 -9.86
N TRP A 96 -5.48 12.76 -9.22
CA TRP A 96 -4.76 11.69 -9.88
C TRP A 96 -5.69 10.52 -10.19
N TRP A 97 -5.51 9.98 -11.39
CA TRP A 97 -6.15 8.79 -11.90
C TRP A 97 -5.09 7.86 -12.49
N LEU A 98 -5.39 6.57 -12.48
CA LEU A 98 -4.86 5.69 -13.51
C LEU A 98 -5.69 5.88 -14.78
N VAL A 99 -5.10 5.61 -15.94
CA VAL A 99 -5.81 5.49 -17.21
C VAL A 99 -5.54 4.10 -17.73
N ASP A 100 -6.59 3.40 -18.14
CA ASP A 100 -6.48 2.04 -18.66
C ASP A 100 -5.98 2.02 -20.12
N PRO A 101 -5.61 0.84 -20.65
CA PRO A 101 -5.10 0.70 -22.01
C PRO A 101 -6.02 1.24 -23.12
N GLU A 102 -7.31 1.42 -22.85
CA GLU A 102 -8.34 1.90 -23.77
C GLU A 102 -8.63 3.40 -23.59
N GLY A 103 -7.89 4.08 -22.72
CA GLY A 103 -8.03 5.53 -22.50
C GLY A 103 -9.13 5.90 -21.52
N HIS A 104 -9.56 4.98 -20.65
CA HIS A 104 -10.56 5.26 -19.62
C HIS A 104 -9.96 5.50 -18.24
N LEU A 105 -10.51 6.47 -17.50
CA LEU A 105 -10.12 6.73 -16.12
C LEU A 105 -10.35 5.50 -15.24
N PHE A 106 -9.36 5.15 -14.42
CA PHE A 106 -9.30 3.88 -13.73
C PHE A 106 -8.91 4.05 -12.26
N ILE A 107 -9.52 3.22 -11.41
CA ILE A 107 -9.15 3.02 -10.00
C ILE A 107 -8.95 1.52 -9.79
N HIS A 108 -7.78 1.12 -9.31
CA HIS A 108 -7.48 -0.30 -9.13
C HIS A 108 -8.02 -0.81 -7.79
N LYS A 109 -9.03 -1.68 -7.85
CA LYS A 109 -9.72 -2.29 -6.70
C LYS A 109 -9.39 -3.77 -6.73
N ALA A 110 -8.50 -4.22 -5.84
CA ALA A 110 -7.97 -5.57 -5.94
C ALA A 110 -7.78 -6.27 -4.60
N ILE A 111 -7.51 -7.57 -4.69
CA ILE A 111 -7.25 -8.47 -3.56
C ILE A 111 -5.86 -9.09 -3.72
N CYS A 112 -5.08 -9.14 -2.65
CA CYS A 112 -3.77 -9.79 -2.61
C CYS A 112 -3.90 -11.32 -2.47
N CYS A 113 -2.86 -12.03 -2.88
CA CYS A 113 -2.70 -13.48 -2.72
C CYS A 113 -3.85 -14.31 -3.30
N VAL A 114 -4.34 -13.94 -4.49
CA VAL A 114 -5.43 -14.67 -5.16
C VAL A 114 -4.83 -15.87 -5.87
N LYS A 115 -4.86 -17.01 -5.19
CA LYS A 115 -4.36 -18.29 -5.68
C LYS A 115 -4.99 -19.45 -4.90
N PRO A 116 -4.98 -20.68 -5.45
CA PRO A 116 -5.34 -21.87 -4.69
C PRO A 116 -4.52 -21.99 -3.40
N GLY A 117 -5.15 -22.46 -2.32
CA GLY A 117 -4.45 -22.69 -1.06
C GLY A 117 -3.58 -23.95 -1.13
N GLY A 118 -2.37 -23.86 -0.56
CA GLY A 118 -1.38 -24.94 -0.65
C GLY A 118 -1.57 -26.10 0.33
N SER A 119 -2.37 -25.92 1.39
CA SER A 119 -2.56 -26.96 2.42
C SER A 119 -3.40 -28.14 1.89
N LYS A 120 -3.28 -29.30 2.56
CA LYS A 120 -4.10 -30.48 2.23
C LYS A 120 -5.60 -30.18 2.30
N ASN A 121 -6.03 -29.36 3.25
CA ASN A 121 -7.44 -28.96 3.37
C ASN A 121 -7.89 -28.14 2.17
N TYR A 122 -7.08 -27.15 1.75
CA TYR A 122 -7.39 -26.34 0.59
C TYR A 122 -7.40 -27.16 -0.72
N GLN A 123 -6.44 -28.06 -0.90
CA GLN A 123 -6.40 -28.94 -2.07
C GLN A 123 -7.65 -29.82 -2.16
N GLN A 124 -8.05 -30.44 -1.04
CA GLN A 124 -9.25 -31.26 -0.99
C GLN A 124 -10.52 -30.44 -1.20
N ASN A 125 -10.65 -29.30 -0.53
CA ASN A 125 -11.84 -28.45 -0.64
C ASN A 125 -11.98 -27.81 -2.02
N LEU A 126 -10.87 -27.46 -2.69
CA LEU A 126 -10.89 -26.97 -4.07
C LEU A 126 -11.44 -28.05 -5.00
N LYS A 127 -10.92 -29.28 -4.90
CA LYS A 127 -11.40 -30.42 -5.69
C LYS A 127 -12.88 -30.71 -5.43
N THR A 128 -13.31 -30.68 -4.17
CA THR A 128 -14.72 -30.91 -3.82
C THR A 128 -15.65 -29.82 -4.36
N LYS A 129 -15.26 -28.55 -4.23
CA LYS A 129 -16.12 -27.40 -4.58
C LYS A 129 -16.10 -27.05 -6.07
N TYR A 130 -14.93 -27.05 -6.68
CA TYR A 130 -14.73 -26.56 -8.06
C TYR A 130 -14.31 -27.66 -9.03
N GLY A 131 -13.83 -28.81 -8.56
CA GLY A 131 -13.33 -29.90 -9.40
C GLY A 131 -11.93 -29.67 -9.99
N SER A 132 -11.57 -28.43 -10.34
CA SER A 132 -10.26 -28.05 -10.89
C SER A 132 -9.85 -26.62 -10.54
N GLU A 133 -8.56 -26.32 -10.65
CA GLU A 133 -8.03 -24.96 -10.45
C GLU A 133 -8.54 -23.99 -11.51
N LYS A 134 -8.75 -24.44 -12.76
CA LYS A 134 -9.33 -23.61 -13.81
C LYS A 134 -10.77 -23.19 -13.47
N ALA A 135 -11.61 -24.13 -13.04
CA ALA A 135 -12.98 -23.83 -12.63
C ALA A 135 -13.03 -22.93 -11.39
N TRP A 136 -12.07 -23.10 -10.46
CA TRP A 136 -11.87 -22.17 -9.35
C TRP A 136 -11.52 -20.76 -9.85
N ALA A 137 -10.61 -20.63 -10.82
CA ALA A 137 -10.19 -19.34 -11.37
C ALA A 137 -11.36 -18.62 -12.06
N ASP A 138 -12.12 -19.33 -12.89
CA ASP A 138 -13.31 -18.79 -13.57
C ASP A 138 -14.36 -18.31 -12.56
N SER A 139 -14.70 -19.17 -11.60
CA SER A 139 -15.71 -18.84 -10.58
C SER A 139 -15.27 -17.67 -9.71
N THR A 140 -14.01 -17.66 -9.28
CA THR A 140 -13.47 -16.61 -8.40
C THR A 140 -13.39 -15.28 -9.13
N MET A 141 -12.96 -15.25 -10.39
CA MET A 141 -12.87 -14.00 -11.15
C MET A 141 -14.23 -13.44 -11.55
N SER A 142 -15.20 -14.31 -11.89
CA SER A 142 -16.59 -13.88 -12.07
C SER A 142 -17.14 -13.25 -10.79
N TRP A 143 -16.93 -13.91 -9.65
CA TRP A 143 -17.36 -13.40 -8.35
C TRP A 143 -16.68 -12.08 -7.97
N PHE A 144 -15.39 -11.91 -8.26
CA PHE A 144 -14.69 -10.64 -8.01
C PHE A 144 -15.29 -9.49 -8.81
N LYS A 145 -15.61 -9.73 -10.09
CA LYS A 145 -16.31 -8.77 -10.94
C LYS A 145 -17.69 -8.43 -10.37
N GLU A 146 -18.43 -9.43 -9.86
CA GLU A 146 -19.70 -9.20 -9.17
C GLU A 146 -19.54 -8.35 -7.90
N LEU A 147 -18.48 -8.56 -7.13
CA LEU A 147 -18.14 -7.73 -5.96
C LEU A 147 -17.59 -6.34 -6.34
N GLY A 148 -17.47 -6.01 -7.63
CA GLY A 148 -16.95 -4.74 -8.11
C GLY A 148 -15.43 -4.57 -8.01
N PHE A 149 -14.69 -5.64 -7.75
CA PHE A 149 -13.24 -5.67 -7.96
C PHE A 149 -12.93 -5.75 -9.45
N ASN A 150 -11.81 -5.15 -9.86
CA ASN A 150 -11.37 -5.14 -11.25
C ASN A 150 -9.97 -5.74 -11.44
N GLY A 151 -9.35 -6.24 -10.37
CA GLY A 151 -8.06 -6.88 -10.49
C GLY A 151 -7.61 -7.70 -9.29
N THR A 152 -6.39 -8.21 -9.42
CA THR A 152 -5.64 -8.91 -8.39
C THR A 152 -4.34 -8.17 -8.06
N ALA A 153 -3.88 -8.34 -6.84
CA ALA A 153 -2.70 -7.65 -6.33
C ALA A 153 -1.56 -8.65 -6.04
N ALA A 154 -0.52 -8.17 -5.35
CA ALA A 154 0.69 -8.93 -5.07
C ALA A 154 0.44 -10.38 -4.61
N TRP A 155 1.33 -11.27 -5.07
CA TRP A 155 1.37 -12.71 -4.76
C TRP A 155 0.16 -13.54 -5.23
N SER A 156 -0.58 -13.04 -6.22
CA SER A 156 -1.61 -13.80 -6.93
C SER A 156 -0.98 -14.76 -7.96
N ASP A 157 -1.74 -15.76 -8.40
CA ASP A 157 -1.31 -16.70 -9.44
C ASP A 157 -1.70 -16.17 -10.82
N ASP A 158 -0.92 -15.22 -11.33
CA ASP A 158 -1.25 -14.51 -12.57
C ASP A 158 -1.30 -15.45 -13.79
N GLU A 159 -0.50 -16.54 -13.79
CA GLU A 159 -0.45 -17.51 -14.88
C GLU A 159 -1.71 -18.38 -14.95
N LEU A 160 -2.29 -18.73 -13.81
CA LEU A 160 -3.58 -19.40 -13.76
C LEU A 160 -4.71 -18.41 -14.07
N LEU A 161 -4.69 -17.23 -13.44
CA LEU A 161 -5.77 -16.25 -13.53
C LEU A 161 -5.89 -15.59 -14.91
N LYS A 162 -4.81 -15.51 -15.70
CA LYS A 162 -4.90 -15.03 -17.09
C LYS A 162 -5.78 -15.91 -17.97
N THR A 163 -6.00 -17.17 -17.58
CA THR A 163 -6.86 -18.12 -18.30
C THR A 163 -8.34 -18.02 -17.92
N ALA A 164 -8.66 -17.24 -16.88
CA ALA A 164 -10.03 -17.06 -16.43
C ALA A 164 -10.87 -16.31 -17.47
N GLU A 165 -12.15 -16.67 -17.61
CA GLU A 165 -13.06 -15.98 -18.55
C GLU A 165 -13.18 -14.48 -18.26
N SER A 166 -13.26 -14.13 -16.97
CA SER A 166 -13.21 -12.74 -16.50
C SER A 166 -11.79 -12.35 -16.11
N ARG A 167 -10.88 -12.29 -17.09
CA ARG A 167 -9.46 -11.98 -16.86
C ARG A 167 -9.27 -10.70 -16.05
N PRO A 168 -8.58 -10.74 -14.89
CA PRO A 168 -8.35 -9.57 -14.05
C PRO A 168 -7.19 -8.70 -14.56
N VAL A 169 -7.24 -7.39 -14.28
CA VAL A 169 -6.03 -6.57 -14.22
C VAL A 169 -5.16 -7.08 -13.07
N TYR A 170 -3.83 -7.12 -13.23
CA TYR A 170 -2.96 -7.66 -12.19
C TYR A 170 -1.73 -6.80 -11.92
N THR A 171 -1.17 -6.93 -10.73
CA THR A 171 0.15 -6.38 -10.39
C THR A 171 1.13 -7.51 -10.13
N ARG A 172 2.36 -7.38 -10.62
CA ARG A 172 3.41 -8.37 -10.37
C ARG A 172 4.24 -7.96 -9.17
N MET A 173 4.57 -8.94 -8.33
CA MET A 173 5.41 -8.75 -7.16
C MET A 173 6.77 -9.42 -7.35
N TRP A 174 7.83 -8.64 -7.22
CA TRP A 174 9.21 -9.09 -7.26
C TRP A 174 9.85 -9.02 -5.87
N ASN A 175 11.12 -9.41 -5.81
CA ASN A 175 11.91 -9.41 -4.58
C ASN A 175 13.36 -9.01 -4.90
N PHE A 176 13.58 -7.89 -5.59
CA PHE A 176 14.92 -7.50 -6.07
C PHE A 176 15.95 -7.52 -4.94
N MET A 177 15.67 -6.83 -3.83
CA MET A 177 16.62 -6.75 -2.72
C MET A 177 16.64 -8.04 -1.89
N ALA A 178 15.49 -8.64 -1.62
CA ALA A 178 15.45 -9.88 -0.84
C ALA A 178 16.12 -11.06 -1.56
N ALA A 179 15.95 -11.18 -2.88
CA ALA A 179 16.61 -12.21 -3.69
C ALA A 179 18.12 -11.99 -3.71
N TYR A 180 18.56 -10.73 -3.90
CA TYR A 180 19.98 -10.38 -3.85
C TYR A 180 20.60 -10.68 -2.48
N ALA A 181 20.00 -10.19 -1.40
CA ALA A 181 20.50 -10.41 -0.05
C ALA A 181 20.53 -11.90 0.32
N LYS A 182 19.55 -12.69 -0.15
CA LYS A 182 19.58 -14.15 0.01
C LYS A 182 20.77 -14.78 -0.74
N GLN A 183 21.05 -14.35 -1.97
CA GLN A 183 22.23 -14.82 -2.72
C GLN A 183 23.54 -14.49 -2.00
N ARG A 184 23.61 -13.33 -1.33
CA ARG A 184 24.77 -12.91 -0.53
C ARG A 184 24.82 -13.53 0.88
N GLY A 185 23.79 -14.28 1.29
CA GLY A 185 23.70 -14.85 2.63
C GLY A 185 23.44 -13.82 3.73
N THR A 186 22.92 -12.64 3.38
CA THR A 186 22.66 -11.51 4.29
C THR A 186 21.18 -11.28 4.59
N ALA A 187 20.29 -12.14 4.07
CA ALA A 187 18.87 -12.13 4.40
C ALA A 187 18.32 -13.49 4.84
N GLU A 188 17.35 -13.43 5.74
CA GLU A 188 16.52 -14.55 6.18
C GLU A 188 15.04 -14.14 6.21
N MET A 189 14.14 -15.12 6.18
CA MET A 189 12.71 -14.84 6.31
C MET A 189 12.37 -14.48 7.77
N GLY A 190 11.78 -13.30 7.98
CA GLY A 190 11.16 -12.88 9.24
C GLY A 190 9.66 -13.17 9.25
N SER A 191 8.93 -12.58 10.20
CA SER A 191 7.48 -12.78 10.31
C SER A 191 6.73 -11.86 9.36
N GLY A 192 6.46 -12.34 8.15
CA GLY A 192 5.75 -11.60 7.10
C GLY A 192 6.63 -10.69 6.22
N ASN A 193 7.91 -10.52 6.56
CA ASN A 193 8.89 -9.74 5.79
C ASN A 193 10.30 -10.32 5.91
N HIS A 194 11.22 -9.90 5.04
CA HIS A 194 12.63 -10.31 5.12
C HIS A 194 13.37 -9.54 6.21
N LYS A 195 14.25 -10.23 6.94
CA LYS A 195 15.24 -9.63 7.82
C LYS A 195 16.58 -9.59 7.11
N TYR A 196 17.34 -8.54 7.36
CA TYR A 196 18.64 -8.31 6.75
C TYR A 196 19.70 -8.15 7.85
N ALA A 197 20.91 -8.63 7.58
CA ALA A 197 22.05 -8.44 8.47
C ALA A 197 22.24 -6.96 8.80
N GLY A 198 22.45 -6.64 10.08
CA GLY A 198 22.56 -5.24 10.54
C GLY A 198 21.30 -4.40 10.40
N ASN A 199 20.15 -4.99 10.01
CA ASN A 199 18.87 -4.29 9.81
C ASN A 199 18.94 -3.15 8.77
N VAL A 200 19.82 -3.31 7.78
CA VAL A 200 19.97 -2.47 6.58
C VAL A 200 19.99 -3.36 5.33
N ILE A 201 19.57 -2.83 4.18
CA ILE A 201 19.67 -3.57 2.92
C ILE A 201 21.09 -3.41 2.31
N PRO A 202 21.68 -4.45 1.70
CA PRO A 202 23.03 -4.41 1.12
C PRO A 202 23.11 -3.65 -0.22
N VAL A 203 22.55 -2.44 -0.28
CA VAL A 203 22.43 -1.65 -1.53
C VAL A 203 23.78 -1.10 -2.02
N PHE A 204 24.76 -0.98 -1.13
CA PHE A 204 26.10 -0.49 -1.46
C PHE A 204 27.05 -1.60 -1.94
N ASP A 205 26.62 -2.87 -1.94
CA ASP A 205 27.41 -3.93 -2.53
C ASP A 205 27.47 -3.71 -4.06
N PRO A 206 28.67 -3.58 -4.66
CA PRO A 206 28.82 -3.23 -6.08
C PRO A 206 28.21 -4.26 -7.04
N GLU A 207 27.98 -5.50 -6.60
CA GLU A 207 27.31 -6.52 -7.43
C GLU A 207 25.80 -6.32 -7.54
N PHE A 208 25.18 -5.49 -6.69
CA PHE A 208 23.71 -5.33 -6.66
C PHE A 208 23.16 -4.78 -7.98
N GLU A 209 23.86 -3.83 -8.60
CA GLU A 209 23.39 -3.20 -9.84
C GLU A 209 23.36 -4.20 -11.01
N THR A 210 24.44 -4.97 -11.18
CA THR A 210 24.50 -6.07 -12.16
C THR A 210 23.44 -7.13 -11.86
N PHE A 211 23.27 -7.50 -10.59
CA PHE A 211 22.22 -8.44 -10.21
C PHE A 211 20.83 -7.93 -10.56
N ALA A 212 20.52 -6.67 -10.28
CA ALA A 212 19.22 -6.09 -10.54
C ALA A 212 18.90 -6.08 -12.05
N ASP A 213 19.87 -5.74 -12.90
CA ASP A 213 19.69 -5.81 -14.35
C ASP A 213 19.42 -7.25 -14.83
N GLU A 214 20.19 -8.22 -14.35
CA GLU A 214 20.01 -9.64 -14.70
C GLU A 214 18.67 -10.19 -14.19
N TYR A 215 18.30 -9.87 -12.95
CA TYR A 215 17.04 -10.26 -12.34
C TYR A 215 15.83 -9.62 -13.06
N ALA A 216 15.99 -8.41 -13.60
CA ALA A 216 14.92 -7.72 -14.32
C ALA A 216 14.61 -8.33 -15.70
N LYS A 217 15.49 -9.16 -16.29
CA LYS A 217 15.24 -9.79 -17.60
C LYS A 217 13.96 -10.63 -17.63
N GLN A 218 13.57 -11.21 -16.51
CA GLN A 218 12.33 -12.00 -16.40
C GLN A 218 11.05 -11.15 -16.60
N LEU A 219 11.12 -9.82 -16.48
CA LEU A 219 9.96 -8.95 -16.73
C LEU A 219 9.54 -8.98 -18.21
N ALA A 220 10.46 -9.37 -19.11
CA ALA A 220 10.19 -9.46 -20.54
C ALA A 220 9.06 -10.45 -20.87
N ASP A 221 8.79 -11.43 -20.01
CA ASP A 221 7.74 -12.44 -20.20
C ASP A 221 6.34 -11.82 -20.23
N SER A 222 6.14 -10.66 -19.59
CA SER A 222 4.84 -9.96 -19.51
C SER A 222 4.88 -8.51 -19.99
N LYS A 223 5.99 -8.04 -20.58
CA LYS A 223 6.20 -6.62 -20.93
C LYS A 223 5.24 -6.04 -21.97
N ASP A 224 4.56 -6.91 -22.72
CA ASP A 224 3.60 -6.53 -23.77
C ASP A 224 2.15 -6.91 -23.38
N ASP A 225 1.91 -7.36 -22.14
CA ASP A 225 0.59 -7.78 -21.67
C ASP A 225 -0.23 -6.58 -21.16
N PRO A 226 -1.31 -6.17 -21.85
CA PRO A 226 -2.04 -4.96 -21.48
C PRO A 226 -2.86 -5.12 -20.19
N TYR A 227 -2.96 -6.32 -19.60
CA TYR A 227 -3.62 -6.52 -18.30
C TYR A 227 -2.68 -6.30 -17.11
N LEU A 228 -1.37 -6.21 -17.34
CA LEU A 228 -0.42 -5.88 -16.29
C LEU A 228 -0.54 -4.40 -15.96
N LEU A 229 -0.90 -4.08 -14.72
CA LEU A 229 -0.89 -2.69 -14.24
C LEU A 229 0.55 -2.20 -14.01
N GLY A 230 1.38 -3.05 -13.41
CA GLY A 230 2.74 -2.68 -13.05
C GLY A 230 3.42 -3.62 -12.04
N HIS A 231 4.63 -3.23 -11.68
CA HIS A 231 5.58 -4.02 -10.89
C HIS A 231 5.82 -3.42 -9.52
N PHE A 232 5.64 -4.22 -8.47
CA PHE A 232 6.24 -3.98 -7.16
C PHE A 232 7.63 -4.61 -7.13
N SER A 233 8.65 -3.87 -6.71
CA SER A 233 10.03 -4.40 -6.70
C SER A 233 10.35 -5.23 -5.46
N ASP A 234 9.81 -4.86 -4.31
CA ASP A 234 10.04 -5.49 -3.01
C ASP A 234 8.86 -5.25 -2.07
N ASN A 235 8.91 -5.82 -0.86
CA ASN A 235 7.90 -5.69 0.19
C ASN A 235 8.52 -5.29 1.53
N GLU A 236 8.04 -4.21 2.14
CA GLU A 236 8.30 -3.89 3.56
C GLU A 236 9.78 -3.92 3.98
N MET A 237 10.68 -3.47 3.08
CA MET A 237 12.11 -3.43 3.37
C MET A 237 12.40 -2.52 4.58
N PRO A 238 13.40 -2.85 5.42
CA PRO A 238 13.76 -2.06 6.59
C PRO A 238 14.56 -0.80 6.18
N LEU A 239 13.88 0.20 5.64
CA LEU A 239 14.47 1.50 5.32
C LEU A 239 14.57 2.38 6.57
N ARG A 240 15.40 1.97 7.54
CA ARG A 240 15.56 2.66 8.83
C ARG A 240 16.15 4.06 8.67
N THR A 241 15.57 5.06 9.33
CA THR A 241 16.05 6.45 9.25
C THR A 241 17.40 6.66 9.95
N ASN A 242 17.79 5.78 10.88
CA ASN A 242 19.12 5.75 11.48
C ASN A 242 20.10 4.85 10.68
N ALA A 243 19.94 4.76 9.35
CA ALA A 243 20.76 3.88 8.50
C ALA A 243 22.25 4.16 8.64
N LEU A 244 22.67 5.43 8.72
CA LEU A 244 24.08 5.81 8.89
C LEU A 244 24.71 5.13 10.12
N ASP A 245 24.02 5.18 11.28
CA ASP A 245 24.49 4.55 12.51
C ASP A 245 24.57 3.02 12.37
N LEU A 246 23.62 2.41 11.66
CA LEU A 246 23.58 0.96 11.45
C LEU A 246 24.69 0.48 10.51
N PHE A 247 24.97 1.23 9.43
CA PHE A 247 26.06 0.90 8.51
C PHE A 247 27.44 1.01 9.18
N LEU A 248 27.64 2.00 10.06
CA LEU A 248 28.88 2.14 10.84
C LEU A 248 29.11 1.03 11.87
N GLN A 249 28.10 0.18 12.14
CA GLN A 249 28.21 -0.98 13.03
C GLN A 249 28.51 -2.29 12.29
N LEU A 250 28.53 -2.29 10.95
CA LEU A 250 28.86 -3.48 10.17
C LEU A 250 30.36 -3.82 10.23
N ASP A 251 30.74 -5.00 9.73
CA ASP A 251 32.15 -5.37 9.54
C ASP A 251 32.85 -4.34 8.64
N LYS A 252 34.10 -3.98 8.96
CA LYS A 252 34.85 -2.94 8.21
C LYS A 252 35.07 -3.27 6.73
N ARG A 253 34.93 -4.55 6.36
CA ARG A 253 35.02 -5.02 4.97
C ARG A 253 33.67 -4.97 4.24
N ASP A 254 32.57 -4.74 4.96
CA ASP A 254 31.25 -4.61 4.37
C ASP A 254 31.18 -3.35 3.49
N PRO A 255 30.72 -3.44 2.23
CA PRO A 255 30.59 -2.29 1.35
C PRO A 255 29.71 -1.16 1.93
N GLY A 256 28.71 -1.50 2.74
CA GLY A 256 27.87 -0.54 3.45
C GLY A 256 28.62 0.23 4.53
N PHE A 257 29.50 -0.42 5.30
CA PHE A 257 30.39 0.27 6.23
C PHE A 257 31.32 1.24 5.49
N GLN A 258 31.93 0.77 4.40
CA GLN A 258 32.86 1.56 3.60
C GLN A 258 32.17 2.79 2.97
N ALA A 259 30.94 2.62 2.48
CA ALA A 259 30.13 3.72 1.96
C ALA A 259 29.81 4.77 3.05
N ALA A 260 29.42 4.33 4.24
CA ALA A 260 29.16 5.24 5.37
C ALA A 260 30.42 6.00 5.81
N GLN A 261 31.58 5.32 5.91
CA GLN A 261 32.85 5.99 6.22
C GLN A 261 33.28 6.99 5.14
N ALA A 262 33.12 6.63 3.86
CA ALA A 262 33.46 7.51 2.75
C ALA A 262 32.59 8.77 2.78
N TRP A 263 31.29 8.61 3.03
CA TRP A 263 30.35 9.73 3.14
C TRP A 263 30.72 10.68 4.29
N LEU A 264 31.02 10.15 5.49
CA LEU A 264 31.47 10.97 6.63
C LEU A 264 32.71 11.79 6.28
N LYS A 265 33.69 11.18 5.62
CA LYS A 265 34.93 11.83 5.22
C LYS A 265 34.69 12.92 4.16
N GLU A 266 33.81 12.68 3.19
CA GLU A 266 33.46 13.65 2.15
C GLU A 266 32.76 14.89 2.71
N HIS A 267 31.97 14.72 3.79
CA HIS A 267 31.20 15.79 4.41
C HIS A 267 31.88 16.42 5.64
N ASP A 268 33.13 16.03 5.94
CA ASP A 268 33.90 16.47 7.12
C ASP A 268 33.16 16.24 8.46
N VAL A 269 32.40 15.14 8.55
CA VAL A 269 31.65 14.75 9.75
C VAL A 269 32.43 13.72 10.55
N LYS A 270 32.74 14.01 11.83
CA LYS A 270 33.38 13.03 12.71
C LYS A 270 32.36 12.02 13.26
N PRO A 271 32.73 10.74 13.46
CA PRO A 271 31.79 9.72 13.96
C PRO A 271 31.10 10.04 15.29
N ASP A 272 31.73 10.81 16.17
CA ASP A 272 31.21 11.26 17.46
C ASP A 272 30.42 12.57 17.39
N GLU A 273 30.35 13.20 16.21
CA GLU A 273 29.68 14.49 15.96
C GLU A 273 28.47 14.36 14.99
N ILE A 274 28.04 13.13 14.64
CA ILE A 274 26.93 12.88 13.70
C ILE A 274 25.60 13.46 14.22
N THR A 275 25.03 14.39 13.45
CA THR A 275 23.78 15.09 13.75
C THR A 275 22.54 14.37 13.17
N GLY A 276 21.35 14.92 13.38
CA GLY A 276 20.13 14.45 12.71
C GLY A 276 20.15 14.75 11.20
N GLU A 277 20.66 15.91 10.82
CA GLU A 277 20.77 16.34 9.41
C GLU A 277 21.70 15.42 8.62
N ASP A 278 22.80 14.98 9.22
CA ASP A 278 23.73 14.02 8.60
C ASP A 278 23.06 12.66 8.35
N ARG A 279 22.27 12.19 9.32
CA ARG A 279 21.50 10.94 9.19
C ARG A 279 20.48 11.04 8.05
N ASP A 280 19.75 12.13 7.96
CA ASP A 280 18.77 12.36 6.90
C ASP A 280 19.44 12.49 5.51
N ALA A 281 20.58 13.19 5.43
CA ALA A 281 21.34 13.33 4.20
C ALA A 281 21.89 11.99 3.70
N PHE A 282 22.53 11.21 4.57
CA PHE A 282 23.00 9.86 4.22
C PHE A 282 21.83 8.92 3.90
N TYR A 283 20.72 9.03 4.63
CA TYR A 283 19.52 8.24 4.35
C TYR A 283 18.98 8.52 2.93
N GLY A 284 19.03 9.76 2.48
CA GLY A 284 18.77 10.15 1.09
C GLY A 284 19.64 9.37 0.10
N VAL A 285 20.96 9.31 0.31
CA VAL A 285 21.91 8.57 -0.53
C VAL A 285 21.60 7.07 -0.54
N TYR A 286 21.36 6.50 0.64
CA TYR A 286 21.02 5.08 0.84
C TYR A 286 19.76 4.67 0.05
N VAL A 287 18.69 5.46 0.18
CA VAL A 287 17.42 5.18 -0.48
C VAL A 287 17.48 5.47 -1.98
N GLU A 288 18.18 6.53 -2.39
CA GLU A 288 18.39 6.89 -3.81
C GLU A 288 19.15 5.79 -4.56
N ARG A 289 20.19 5.20 -3.94
CA ARG A 289 20.96 4.12 -4.55
C ARG A 289 20.07 2.91 -4.87
N TYR A 290 19.14 2.56 -4.00
CA TYR A 290 18.22 1.44 -4.25
C TYR A 290 17.28 1.77 -5.42
N PHE A 291 16.57 2.89 -5.33
CA PHE A 291 15.53 3.21 -6.31
C PHE A 291 16.11 3.50 -7.70
N SER A 292 17.28 4.14 -7.79
CA SER A 292 17.95 4.39 -9.07
C SER A 292 18.29 3.10 -9.81
N ILE A 293 18.88 2.11 -9.12
CA ILE A 293 19.22 0.82 -9.71
C ILE A 293 17.96 0.08 -10.16
N VAL A 294 17.01 -0.10 -9.24
CA VAL A 294 15.85 -0.97 -9.48
C VAL A 294 14.88 -0.36 -10.49
N SER A 295 14.61 0.94 -10.41
CA SER A 295 13.75 1.61 -11.40
C SER A 295 14.39 1.57 -12.80
N SER A 296 15.70 1.80 -12.91
CA SER A 296 16.41 1.71 -14.20
C SER A 296 16.35 0.30 -14.78
N ALA A 297 16.58 -0.73 -13.96
CA ALA A 297 16.49 -2.12 -14.38
C ALA A 297 15.06 -2.48 -14.86
N ILE A 298 14.03 -2.11 -14.08
CA ILE A 298 12.63 -2.35 -14.47
C ILE A 298 12.32 -1.65 -15.79
N LYS A 299 12.60 -0.35 -15.91
CA LYS A 299 12.27 0.43 -17.13
C LYS A 299 13.07 0.01 -18.36
N LYS A 300 14.25 -0.57 -18.19
CA LYS A 300 15.04 -1.13 -19.29
C LYS A 300 14.40 -2.39 -19.89
N HIS A 301 13.88 -3.29 -19.05
CA HIS A 301 13.32 -4.58 -19.50
C HIS A 301 11.80 -4.55 -19.69
N ASP A 302 11.12 -3.57 -19.10
CA ASP A 302 9.70 -3.29 -19.29
C ASP A 302 9.45 -1.76 -19.26
N PRO A 303 9.56 -1.08 -20.41
CA PRO A 303 9.36 0.37 -20.49
C PRO A 303 7.88 0.77 -20.46
N ASN A 304 6.96 -0.18 -20.64
CA ASN A 304 5.54 0.10 -20.85
C ASN A 304 4.78 0.19 -19.52
N HIS A 305 5.11 -0.67 -18.56
CA HIS A 305 4.33 -0.80 -17.33
C HIS A 305 4.80 0.12 -16.20
N LEU A 306 3.87 0.38 -15.27
CA LEU A 306 4.13 1.24 -14.12
C LEU A 306 5.13 0.58 -13.15
N TYR A 307 6.07 1.36 -12.65
CA TYR A 307 6.79 1.00 -11.43
C TYR A 307 5.96 1.43 -10.22
N LEU A 308 5.38 0.44 -9.53
CA LEU A 308 4.47 0.63 -8.39
C LEU A 308 5.22 0.71 -7.06
N GLY A 309 6.55 0.62 -7.06
CA GLY A 309 7.36 0.84 -5.87
C GLY A 309 7.54 -0.39 -4.96
N ILE A 310 7.66 -0.15 -3.66
CA ILE A 310 8.24 -1.11 -2.68
C ILE A 310 7.27 -1.55 -1.57
N ARG A 311 5.99 -1.19 -1.67
CA ARG A 311 4.96 -1.53 -0.67
C ARG A 311 5.44 -1.12 0.73
N LEU A 312 5.73 0.17 0.84
CA LEU A 312 6.42 0.79 1.96
C LEU A 312 5.67 0.58 3.28
N ILE A 313 6.42 0.36 4.37
CA ILE A 313 5.91 0.37 5.74
C ILE A 313 6.76 1.28 6.63
N GLY A 314 6.10 1.97 7.57
CA GLY A 314 6.74 2.65 8.71
C GLY A 314 7.34 4.04 8.44
N VAL A 315 7.93 4.29 7.27
CA VAL A 315 8.70 5.55 7.01
C VAL A 315 7.99 6.56 6.11
N SER A 316 6.69 6.39 5.87
CA SER A 316 5.90 7.32 5.04
C SER A 316 5.71 8.72 5.65
N GLY A 317 6.18 8.96 6.88
CA GLY A 317 6.23 10.28 7.50
C GLY A 317 7.54 11.04 7.29
N ASN A 318 8.56 10.43 6.68
CA ASN A 318 9.84 11.09 6.39
C ASN A 318 9.80 11.71 4.99
N GLU A 319 9.88 13.05 4.92
CA GLU A 319 9.78 13.80 3.66
C GLU A 319 10.90 13.43 2.67
N ALA A 320 12.15 13.30 3.13
CA ALA A 320 13.27 12.95 2.27
C ALA A 320 13.07 11.57 1.63
N ALA A 321 12.65 10.57 2.40
CA ALA A 321 12.33 9.22 1.91
C ALA A 321 11.26 9.28 0.82
N MET A 322 10.17 10.00 1.10
CA MET A 322 9.04 10.09 0.19
C MET A 322 9.39 10.85 -1.09
N ARG A 323 10.16 11.94 -0.99
CA ARG A 323 10.68 12.67 -2.16
C ARG A 323 11.52 11.77 -3.03
N THR A 324 12.48 11.03 -2.45
CA THR A 324 13.30 10.08 -3.20
C THR A 324 12.44 9.00 -3.84
N TYR A 325 11.51 8.40 -3.10
CA TYR A 325 10.59 7.40 -3.63
C TYR A 325 9.79 7.94 -4.84
N GLY A 326 9.28 9.18 -4.74
CA GLY A 326 8.54 9.86 -5.79
C GLY A 326 9.33 10.25 -7.03
N LYS A 327 10.66 10.31 -6.98
CA LYS A 327 11.49 10.50 -8.19
C LYS A 327 11.42 9.30 -9.13
N TYR A 328 11.24 8.10 -8.58
CA TYR A 328 11.44 6.85 -9.31
C TYR A 328 10.15 6.09 -9.57
N ALA A 329 9.22 6.06 -8.61
CA ALA A 329 7.97 5.34 -8.77
C ALA A 329 6.93 6.15 -9.55
N ASP A 330 6.17 5.45 -10.39
CA ASP A 330 5.03 6.04 -11.09
C ASP A 330 3.82 6.16 -10.15
N VAL A 331 3.67 5.18 -9.24
CA VAL A 331 2.66 5.15 -8.18
C VAL A 331 3.33 4.73 -6.88
N LEU A 332 3.11 5.48 -5.80
CA LEU A 332 3.64 5.16 -4.47
C LEU A 332 2.79 4.07 -3.81
N SER A 333 3.34 2.88 -3.60
CA SER A 333 2.67 1.82 -2.84
C SER A 333 3.09 1.75 -1.39
N MET A 334 2.11 1.59 -0.50
CA MET A 334 2.31 1.45 0.95
C MET A 334 1.39 0.41 1.57
N ASN A 335 1.94 -0.37 2.50
CA ASN A 335 1.17 -1.25 3.36
C ASN A 335 0.75 -0.49 4.63
N TRP A 336 -0.53 -0.60 5.01
CA TRP A 336 -1.08 0.19 6.11
C TRP A 336 -1.75 -0.64 7.19
N TYR A 337 -1.09 -0.65 8.35
CA TYR A 337 -1.55 -1.30 9.58
C TYR A 337 -1.51 -0.38 10.81
N GLY A 338 -1.12 0.89 10.62
CA GLY A 338 -0.76 1.82 11.69
C GLY A 338 -1.96 2.41 12.42
N ALA A 339 -2.96 2.87 11.66
CA ALA A 339 -4.11 3.65 12.12
C ALA A 339 -5.44 3.07 11.63
N TRP A 340 -6.53 3.39 12.33
CA TRP A 340 -7.90 2.98 11.97
C TRP A 340 -8.48 3.78 10.80
N ILE A 341 -8.16 5.08 10.75
CA ILE A 341 -8.41 6.01 9.64
C ILE A 341 -7.05 6.64 9.32
N LEU A 342 -6.69 6.75 8.05
CA LEU A 342 -5.48 7.46 7.65
C LEU A 342 -5.71 8.96 7.81
N GLU A 343 -4.75 9.60 8.49
CA GLU A 343 -4.72 11.03 8.71
C GLU A 343 -4.70 11.78 7.37
N LYS A 344 -5.57 12.79 7.23
CA LYS A 344 -5.61 13.66 6.05
C LYS A 344 -4.26 14.30 5.76
N GLU A 345 -3.68 14.94 6.77
CA GLU A 345 -2.40 15.65 6.65
C GLU A 345 -1.29 14.73 6.11
N ARG A 346 -1.24 13.48 6.57
CA ARG A 346 -0.24 12.53 6.10
C ARG A 346 -0.38 12.23 4.61
N MET A 347 -1.61 12.01 4.14
CA MET A 347 -1.87 11.75 2.72
C MET A 347 -1.66 12.99 1.84
N ASP A 348 -2.01 14.18 2.35
CA ASP A 348 -1.78 15.46 1.67
C ASP A 348 -0.29 15.75 1.54
N ASN A 349 0.50 15.43 2.58
CA ASN A 349 1.95 15.54 2.55
C ASN A 349 2.58 14.66 1.47
N TRP A 350 2.10 13.44 1.25
CA TRP A 350 2.59 12.62 0.14
C TRP A 350 2.40 13.28 -1.22
N ALA A 351 1.22 13.87 -1.48
CA ALA A 351 0.99 14.64 -2.70
C ALA A 351 1.93 15.84 -2.80
N LYS A 352 2.05 16.62 -1.72
CA LYS A 352 2.90 17.82 -1.64
C LYS A 352 4.37 17.51 -1.89
N TRP A 353 4.88 16.42 -1.33
CA TRP A 353 6.30 16.07 -1.41
C TRP A 353 6.69 15.45 -2.74
N THR A 354 5.79 14.69 -3.35
CA THR A 354 6.16 13.81 -4.49
C THR A 354 5.52 14.21 -5.81
N ASP A 355 4.38 14.91 -5.77
CA ASP A 355 3.46 15.05 -6.90
C ASP A 355 3.19 13.73 -7.64
N LYS A 356 3.02 12.64 -6.87
CA LYS A 356 2.68 11.31 -7.39
C LYS A 356 1.36 10.79 -6.81
N PRO A 357 0.64 9.93 -7.55
CA PRO A 357 -0.43 9.14 -6.97
C PRO A 357 0.11 8.09 -6.00
N PHE A 358 -0.75 7.63 -5.09
CA PHE A 358 -0.46 6.51 -4.20
C PHE A 358 -1.55 5.44 -4.25
N ILE A 359 -1.18 4.24 -3.79
CA ILE A 359 -2.07 3.11 -3.56
C ILE A 359 -1.75 2.48 -2.20
N ILE A 360 -2.78 2.20 -1.40
CA ILE A 360 -2.59 1.34 -0.22
C ILE A 360 -2.64 -0.11 -0.67
N SER A 361 -1.49 -0.76 -0.61
CA SER A 361 -1.21 -2.06 -1.24
C SER A 361 -1.39 -3.26 -0.30
N GLU A 362 -1.62 -3.02 0.99
CA GLU A 362 -2.18 -3.99 1.94
C GLU A 362 -2.85 -3.28 3.10
N TRP A 363 -3.99 -3.83 3.52
CA TRP A 363 -4.67 -3.54 4.77
C TRP A 363 -5.78 -4.59 4.96
N TYR A 364 -6.16 -4.86 6.22
CA TYR A 364 -7.29 -5.74 6.54
C TYR A 364 -7.69 -5.66 8.01
N ALA A 365 -8.84 -6.27 8.32
CA ALA A 365 -9.25 -6.63 9.67
C ALA A 365 -9.63 -8.12 9.74
N LYS A 366 -9.48 -8.68 10.94
CA LYS A 366 -9.78 -10.05 11.34
C LYS A 366 -11.07 -10.07 12.16
N GLY A 367 -11.94 -11.06 11.91
CA GLY A 367 -13.13 -11.33 12.71
C GLY A 367 -12.79 -12.24 13.88
N HIS A 368 -13.22 -11.85 15.08
CA HIS A 368 -13.05 -12.67 16.28
C HIS A 368 -14.09 -13.79 16.39
N ASP A 369 -15.18 -13.70 15.63
CA ASP A 369 -16.31 -14.61 15.58
C ASP A 369 -16.08 -15.88 14.75
N VAL A 370 -14.85 -16.11 14.26
CA VAL A 370 -14.50 -17.33 13.50
C VAL A 370 -13.88 -18.38 14.44
N PRO A 371 -14.57 -19.51 14.71
CA PRO A 371 -14.04 -20.57 15.56
C PRO A 371 -12.74 -21.18 15.00
N GLY A 372 -11.79 -21.48 15.88
CA GLY A 372 -10.53 -22.15 15.53
C GLY A 372 -9.41 -21.22 15.06
N LEU A 373 -9.69 -19.93 14.86
CA LEU A 373 -8.66 -18.92 14.53
C LEU A 373 -8.34 -18.06 15.74
N THR A 374 -7.12 -18.15 16.25
CA THR A 374 -6.70 -17.37 17.42
C THR A 374 -6.48 -15.90 17.10
N ASN A 375 -6.23 -15.57 15.82
CA ASN A 375 -5.96 -14.21 15.34
C ASN A 375 -4.71 -13.54 15.94
N GLU A 376 -3.78 -14.34 16.49
CA GLU A 376 -2.53 -13.84 17.08
C GLU A 376 -1.56 -13.27 16.03
N SER A 377 -1.53 -13.89 14.85
CA SER A 377 -0.64 -13.52 13.77
C SER A 377 -1.11 -12.29 12.96
N GLY A 378 -0.16 -11.70 12.23
CA GLY A 378 -0.41 -10.56 11.35
C GLY A 378 -0.72 -9.23 12.05
N ALA A 379 -0.68 -8.14 11.28
CA ALA A 379 -0.75 -6.76 11.77
C ALA A 379 -2.14 -6.11 11.67
N GLY A 380 -3.05 -6.69 10.87
CA GLY A 380 -4.41 -6.18 10.72
C GLY A 380 -5.18 -6.12 12.04
N TRP A 381 -6.16 -5.22 12.10
CA TRP A 381 -7.02 -5.05 13.27
C TRP A 381 -7.81 -6.33 13.56
N LEU A 382 -8.22 -6.51 14.80
CA LEU A 382 -9.19 -7.51 15.23
C LEU A 382 -10.47 -6.78 15.63
N VAL A 383 -11.57 -7.14 14.98
CA VAL A 383 -12.95 -6.68 15.24
C VAL A 383 -13.79 -7.84 15.77
N LYS A 384 -14.96 -7.59 16.33
CA LYS A 384 -15.76 -8.66 16.95
C LYS A 384 -16.42 -9.55 15.92
N THR A 385 -16.89 -8.98 14.80
CA THR A 385 -17.70 -9.70 13.81
C THR A 385 -17.28 -9.53 12.37
N GLN A 386 -17.72 -10.45 11.50
CA GLN A 386 -17.61 -10.34 10.06
C GLN A 386 -18.29 -9.07 9.49
N LYS A 387 -19.41 -8.66 10.07
CA LYS A 387 -20.10 -7.41 9.73
C LYS A 387 -19.21 -6.18 9.99
N GLU A 388 -18.53 -6.16 11.13
CA GLU A 388 -17.60 -5.08 11.49
C GLU A 388 -16.34 -5.07 10.62
N ARG A 389 -15.91 -6.22 10.08
CA ARG A 389 -14.86 -6.22 9.04
C ARG A 389 -15.35 -5.49 7.79
N GLY A 390 -16.62 -5.69 7.42
CA GLY A 390 -17.28 -4.96 6.34
C GLY A 390 -17.34 -3.45 6.60
N TYR A 391 -17.67 -3.03 7.83
CA TYR A 391 -17.64 -1.62 8.21
C TYR A 391 -16.23 -1.01 8.16
N TYR A 392 -15.22 -1.73 8.63
CA TYR A 392 -13.82 -1.31 8.49
C TYR A 392 -13.42 -1.20 7.01
N TYR A 393 -13.88 -2.12 6.16
CA TYR A 393 -13.66 -2.05 4.72
C TYR A 393 -14.21 -0.76 4.12
N GLN A 394 -15.48 -0.45 4.36
CA GLN A 394 -16.08 0.78 3.85
C GLN A 394 -15.39 2.03 4.39
N ASN A 395 -15.07 2.05 5.68
CA ASN A 395 -14.38 3.18 6.32
C ASN A 395 -13.04 3.50 5.65
N MET A 396 -12.22 2.48 5.40
CA MET A 396 -10.94 2.64 4.71
C MET A 396 -11.13 3.07 3.26
N VAL A 397 -12.07 2.46 2.52
CA VAL A 397 -12.31 2.83 1.12
C VAL A 397 -12.85 4.25 1.00
N LEU A 398 -13.75 4.72 1.88
CA LEU A 398 -14.20 6.11 1.91
C LEU A 398 -13.05 7.08 2.23
N ASN A 399 -12.20 6.72 3.18
CA ASN A 399 -11.02 7.50 3.52
C ASN A 399 -10.06 7.65 2.32
N LEU A 400 -9.88 6.59 1.53
CA LEU A 400 -9.06 6.61 0.33
C LEU A 400 -9.71 7.32 -0.87
N LEU A 401 -10.99 7.08 -1.14
CA LEU A 401 -11.72 7.73 -2.25
C LEU A 401 -11.84 9.25 -2.05
N SER A 402 -11.93 9.71 -0.80
CA SER A 402 -11.93 11.15 -0.48
C SER A 402 -10.57 11.84 -0.66
N ARG A 403 -9.52 11.12 -1.11
CA ARG A 403 -8.20 11.70 -1.42
C ARG A 403 -7.94 11.77 -2.90
N LYS A 404 -7.57 12.95 -3.35
CA LYS A 404 -7.31 13.27 -4.76
C LYS A 404 -6.04 12.61 -5.31
N ASN A 405 -5.11 12.18 -4.47
CA ASN A 405 -3.91 11.47 -4.88
C ASN A 405 -4.01 9.94 -4.76
N ASN A 406 -5.13 9.40 -4.30
CA ASN A 406 -5.34 7.96 -4.25
C ASN A 406 -5.84 7.41 -5.60
N VAL A 407 -5.25 6.31 -6.07
CA VAL A 407 -5.64 5.65 -7.34
C VAL A 407 -6.08 4.19 -7.17
N GLY A 408 -6.24 3.69 -5.95
CA GLY A 408 -6.71 2.33 -5.73
C GLY A 408 -6.52 1.83 -4.31
N TRP A 409 -6.82 0.55 -4.10
CA TRP A 409 -6.55 -0.14 -2.84
C TRP A 409 -6.52 -1.65 -3.02
N HIS A 410 -5.70 -2.31 -2.20
CA HIS A 410 -5.55 -3.76 -2.20
C HIS A 410 -5.88 -4.35 -0.83
N TRP A 411 -6.92 -5.17 -0.77
CA TRP A 411 -7.26 -5.93 0.44
C TRP A 411 -6.30 -7.11 0.63
N PHE A 412 -5.77 -7.27 1.83
CA PHE A 412 -4.94 -8.44 2.19
C PHE A 412 -5.74 -9.40 3.09
N LYS A 413 -6.31 -10.49 2.57
CA LYS A 413 -6.04 -11.16 1.29
C LYS A 413 -7.22 -12.06 0.87
N TYR A 414 -7.05 -12.87 -0.18
CA TYR A 414 -8.09 -13.79 -0.67
C TYR A 414 -8.49 -14.86 0.35
N LEU A 415 -7.54 -15.73 0.73
CA LEU A 415 -7.79 -16.87 1.63
C LEU A 415 -7.50 -16.54 3.09
N ASP A 416 -8.23 -17.17 4.00
CA ASP A 416 -7.84 -17.26 5.41
C ASP A 416 -6.54 -18.06 5.57
N ASN A 417 -5.97 -17.98 6.78
CA ASN A 417 -4.91 -18.92 7.15
C ASN A 417 -5.52 -20.27 7.53
N ASP A 418 -4.79 -21.34 7.24
CA ASP A 418 -5.14 -22.69 7.69
C ASP A 418 -4.24 -23.05 8.89
N PRO A 419 -4.78 -23.14 10.12
CA PRO A 419 -4.00 -23.52 11.30
C PRO A 419 -3.35 -24.90 11.21
N ALA A 420 -3.87 -25.79 10.35
CA ALA A 420 -3.29 -27.10 10.11
C ALA A 420 -2.04 -27.04 9.19
N ASP A 421 -1.80 -25.93 8.50
CA ASP A 421 -0.65 -25.74 7.63
C ASP A 421 0.55 -25.18 8.40
N LEU A 422 1.36 -26.09 8.92
CA LEU A 422 2.58 -25.76 9.66
C LEU A 422 3.76 -25.35 8.77
N THR A 423 3.63 -25.47 7.44
CA THR A 423 4.69 -25.12 6.47
C THR A 423 4.72 -23.63 6.14
N THR A 424 3.63 -22.92 6.47
CA THR A 424 3.52 -21.48 6.27
C THR A 424 4.32 -20.69 7.29
N ASP A 425 4.75 -19.49 6.86
CA ASP A 425 5.31 -18.48 7.76
C ASP A 425 4.40 -18.28 9.00
N PRO A 426 4.95 -18.15 10.22
CA PRO A 426 4.15 -17.96 11.43
C PRO A 426 3.16 -16.79 11.36
N SER A 427 3.44 -15.74 10.58
CA SER A 427 2.49 -14.63 10.38
C SER A 427 1.23 -15.04 9.61
N ASN A 428 1.23 -16.19 8.94
CA ASN A 428 0.17 -16.71 8.07
C ASN A 428 -0.44 -18.03 8.55
N ARG A 429 -0.43 -18.26 9.87
CA ARG A 429 -0.85 -19.56 10.44
C ARG A 429 -2.29 -19.60 10.93
N ASN A 430 -2.76 -18.58 11.64
CA ASN A 430 -3.94 -18.74 12.51
C ASN A 430 -4.87 -17.51 12.54
N SER A 431 -4.93 -16.76 11.45
CA SER A 431 -5.70 -15.51 11.37
C SER A 431 -6.75 -15.51 10.27
N ASN A 432 -7.87 -14.86 10.58
CA ASN A 432 -8.99 -14.59 9.70
C ASN A 432 -8.69 -13.38 8.77
N LYS A 433 -7.74 -13.56 7.83
CA LYS A 433 -7.30 -12.49 6.91
C LYS A 433 -8.08 -12.49 5.58
N GLY A 434 -8.66 -13.62 5.22
CA GLY A 434 -9.30 -13.91 3.96
C GLY A 434 -10.68 -13.30 3.82
N ILE A 435 -11.11 -13.14 2.57
CA ILE A 435 -12.52 -12.95 2.23
C ILE A 435 -13.28 -14.28 2.09
N VAL A 436 -12.54 -15.40 1.99
CA VAL A 436 -13.08 -16.76 2.07
C VAL A 436 -12.33 -17.59 3.12
N ASN A 437 -13.02 -18.57 3.68
CA ASN A 437 -12.45 -19.52 4.66
C ASN A 437 -11.70 -20.69 3.99
N VAL A 438 -11.23 -21.66 4.79
CA VAL A 438 -10.49 -22.85 4.31
C VAL A 438 -11.28 -23.76 3.35
N LYS A 439 -12.61 -23.62 3.32
CA LYS A 439 -13.53 -24.33 2.41
C LYS A 439 -13.88 -23.52 1.16
N TYR A 440 -13.21 -22.38 0.96
CA TYR A 440 -13.53 -21.38 -0.06
C TYR A 440 -14.96 -20.82 0.07
N GLU A 441 -15.56 -20.85 1.26
CA GLU A 441 -16.86 -20.23 1.51
C GLU A 441 -16.65 -18.73 1.78
N PRO A 442 -17.37 -17.84 1.09
CA PRO A 442 -17.32 -16.42 1.35
C PRO A 442 -17.76 -16.05 2.76
N TYR A 443 -17.13 -15.01 3.29
CA TYR A 443 -17.67 -14.27 4.41
C TYR A 443 -18.70 -13.25 3.90
N GLU A 444 -19.98 -13.65 3.87
CA GLU A 444 -21.06 -12.91 3.21
C GLU A 444 -21.24 -11.48 3.75
N GLU A 445 -21.17 -11.25 5.06
CA GLU A 445 -21.32 -9.90 5.63
C GLU A 445 -20.17 -8.98 5.24
N LEU A 446 -18.95 -9.51 5.14
CA LEU A 446 -17.79 -8.76 4.66
C LEU A 446 -17.91 -8.45 3.17
N THR A 447 -18.20 -9.48 2.37
CA THR A 447 -18.20 -9.38 0.90
C THR A 447 -19.38 -8.58 0.38
N SER A 448 -20.54 -8.62 1.06
CA SER A 448 -21.67 -7.71 0.79
C SER A 448 -21.30 -6.25 1.01
N ALA A 449 -20.61 -5.94 2.12
CA ALA A 449 -20.14 -4.58 2.40
C ALA A 449 -19.07 -4.12 1.40
N MET A 450 -18.21 -5.04 0.94
CA MET A 450 -17.25 -4.77 -0.14
C MET A 450 -17.97 -4.45 -1.45
N GLN A 451 -18.96 -5.27 -1.83
CA GLN A 451 -19.73 -5.08 -3.06
C GLN A 451 -20.45 -3.73 -3.08
N GLU A 452 -21.10 -3.37 -1.97
CA GLU A 452 -21.87 -2.13 -1.85
C GLU A 452 -21.01 -0.91 -2.21
N ILE A 453 -19.80 -0.82 -1.64
CA ILE A 453 -18.93 0.33 -1.87
C ILE A 453 -18.13 0.25 -3.17
N ASN A 454 -17.67 -0.94 -3.56
CA ASN A 454 -16.85 -1.11 -4.76
C ASN A 454 -17.61 -0.76 -6.05
N ARG A 455 -18.93 -0.98 -6.07
CA ARG A 455 -19.83 -0.65 -7.19
C ARG A 455 -20.27 0.81 -7.24
N GLN A 456 -19.74 1.64 -6.34
CA GLN A 456 -20.04 3.07 -6.23
C GLN A 456 -18.76 3.91 -6.17
N ALA A 457 -17.60 3.32 -6.46
CA ALA A 457 -16.31 3.97 -6.25
C ALA A 457 -16.14 5.23 -7.10
N TYR A 458 -16.56 5.20 -8.37
CA TYR A 458 -16.51 6.36 -9.25
C TYR A 458 -17.52 7.42 -8.81
N ARG A 459 -18.74 7.03 -8.41
CA ARG A 459 -19.76 7.97 -7.89
C ARG A 459 -19.36 8.62 -6.56
N LEU A 460 -18.69 7.88 -5.70
CA LEU A 460 -18.15 8.39 -4.44
C LEU A 460 -17.01 9.39 -4.69
N ILE A 461 -16.15 9.15 -5.68
CA ILE A 461 -15.14 10.14 -6.10
C ILE A 461 -15.83 11.42 -6.57
N GLU A 462 -16.81 11.33 -7.47
CA GLU A 462 -17.56 12.50 -7.96
C GLU A 462 -18.25 13.26 -6.81
N PHE A 463 -18.81 12.52 -5.85
CA PHE A 463 -19.42 13.09 -4.65
C PHE A 463 -18.42 13.86 -3.78
N PHE A 464 -17.24 13.28 -3.51
CA PHE A 464 -16.23 13.95 -2.69
C PHE A 464 -15.63 15.16 -3.41
N ASP A 465 -15.34 15.01 -4.70
CA ASP A 465 -14.70 16.04 -5.50
C ASP A 465 -15.65 17.15 -5.98
N GLU A 466 -16.97 16.93 -5.88
CA GLU A 466 -18.02 17.83 -6.40
C GLU A 466 -17.91 18.11 -7.90
N THR A 467 -17.41 17.13 -8.65
CA THR A 467 -17.30 17.19 -10.11
C THR A 467 -17.67 15.85 -10.73
N SER A 468 -18.32 15.89 -11.89
CA SER A 468 -18.51 14.72 -12.75
C SER A 468 -17.23 14.45 -13.54
N TYR A 469 -16.96 13.17 -13.80
CA TYR A 469 -15.87 12.76 -14.68
C TYR A 469 -16.38 11.97 -15.90
N ALA A 470 -17.68 11.71 -16.02
CA ALA A 470 -18.25 10.83 -17.06
C ALA A 470 -17.86 11.20 -18.49
N ASP A 471 -17.71 12.51 -18.78
CA ASP A 471 -17.37 13.04 -20.09
C ASP A 471 -15.97 13.68 -20.10
N ALA A 472 -15.08 13.30 -19.17
CA ALA A 472 -13.73 13.84 -19.14
C ALA A 472 -12.94 13.35 -20.36
N PHE A 473 -12.34 14.30 -21.08
CA PHE A 473 -11.44 14.03 -22.21
C PHE A 473 -10.08 14.69 -21.96
N GLY A 474 -9.02 13.99 -22.33
CA GLY A 474 -7.65 14.50 -22.31
C GLY A 474 -7.18 14.88 -23.70
N GLU A 475 -6.58 16.07 -23.81
CA GLU A 475 -5.71 16.41 -24.95
C GLU A 475 -4.40 15.60 -24.94
#